data_AF-A0A377ZEU5-F1
#
_entry.id   AF-A0A377ZEU5-F1
#
_cell.length_a   1.000
_cell.length_b   1.000
_cell.length_c   1.000
_cell.angle_alpha   90.00
_cell.angle_beta   90.00
_cell.angle_gamma   90.00
#
_symmetry.space_group_name_H-M   'P 1'
#
loop_
_entity.id
_entity.type
_entity.pdbx_description
1 polymer ?
#
loop_
_entity_poly.entity_id
_entity_poly.type
_entity_poly.pdbx_seq_one_letter_code
_entity_poly.pdbx_strand_id
1 'polypeptide(L)'
;MGIEGRWGYFDQAGQMRDMIQNHLLQILCMIAMSPPSDLSADSIRDEKVKVLKSLRRIDRSNVREKTVRGQYTAGFAQGKKVPGYLEEEGGQQDQQHRNLRGDPRRYR
;
A
#
# COMPACT_ATOMS: atom_id res chain seq x y z
N MET A 1 12.67 8.37 5.60
CA MET A 1 13.70 7.79 4.71
C MET A 1 13.06 7.60 3.34
N GLY A 2 13.70 8.09 2.28
CA GLY A 2 13.26 7.85 0.90
C GLY A 2 13.60 6.43 0.44
N ILE A 3 13.53 6.18 -0.87
CA ILE A 3 13.94 4.90 -1.43
C ILE A 3 15.47 4.91 -1.53
N GLU A 4 16.15 4.44 -0.49
CA GLU A 4 17.62 4.40 -0.41
C GLU A 4 18.22 3.40 -1.44
N GLY A 5 18.23 3.76 -2.73
CA GLY A 5 18.90 3.02 -3.80
C GLY A 5 18.26 1.69 -4.21
N ARG A 6 17.03 1.39 -3.77
CA ARG A 6 16.31 0.13 -4.05
C ARG A 6 15.20 0.27 -5.10
N TRP A 7 15.28 1.27 -5.96
CA TRP A 7 14.25 1.64 -6.93
C TRP A 7 13.74 0.45 -7.76
N GLY A 8 14.65 -0.37 -8.29
CA GLY A 8 14.31 -1.55 -9.11
C GLY A 8 13.56 -2.68 -8.39
N TYR A 9 13.66 -2.79 -7.05
CA TYR A 9 12.89 -3.78 -6.27
C TYR A 9 11.49 -3.26 -5.91
N PHE A 10 11.36 -1.95 -5.67
CA PHE A 10 10.09 -1.31 -5.30
C PHE A 10 9.15 -1.10 -6.48
N ASP A 11 9.67 -0.86 -7.68
CA ASP A 11 8.89 -0.65 -8.90
C ASP A 11 8.21 -1.94 -9.40
N GLN A 12 8.92 -3.08 -9.36
CA GLN A 12 8.35 -4.38 -9.77
C GLN A 12 7.42 -5.01 -8.73
N ALA A 13 7.74 -4.92 -7.43
CA ALA A 13 6.92 -5.55 -6.40
C ALA A 13 5.67 -4.70 -6.07
N GLY A 14 5.81 -3.38 -6.13
CA GLY A 14 4.86 -2.40 -5.60
C GLY A 14 4.82 -2.48 -4.07
N GLN A 15 5.09 -1.38 -3.36
CA GLN A 15 5.04 -1.28 -1.89
C GLN A 15 3.77 -1.90 -1.27
N MET A 16 2.68 -1.94 -2.03
CA MET A 16 1.42 -2.58 -1.68
C MET A 16 1.52 -4.08 -1.41
N ARG A 17 2.26 -4.86 -2.22
CA ARG A 17 2.30 -6.33 -2.04
C ARG A 17 3.06 -6.73 -0.78
N ASP A 18 4.16 -6.07 -0.47
CA ASP A 18 5.02 -6.46 0.65
C ASP A 18 4.43 -6.04 2.01
N MET A 19 3.98 -4.79 2.13
CA MET A 19 3.48 -4.25 3.40
C MET A 19 2.03 -4.62 3.69
N ILE A 20 1.16 -4.66 2.67
CA ILE A 20 -0.27 -4.89 2.89
C ILE A 20 -0.60 -6.38 2.95
N GLN A 21 -0.06 -7.18 2.02
CA GLN A 21 -0.52 -8.55 1.83
C GLN A 21 -0.19 -9.46 3.02
N ASN A 22 0.89 -9.18 3.76
CA ASN A 22 1.30 -9.99 4.90
C ASN A 22 1.14 -9.23 6.23
N HIS A 23 1.79 -8.08 6.38
CA HIS A 23 1.91 -7.44 7.70
C HIS A 23 0.61 -6.80 8.17
N LEU A 24 -0.01 -5.95 7.36
CA LEU A 24 -1.27 -5.31 7.75
C LEU A 24 -2.42 -6.31 7.82
N LEU A 25 -2.42 -7.33 6.96
CA LEU A 25 -3.44 -8.38 7.01
C LEU A 25 -3.33 -9.23 8.27
N GLN A 26 -2.12 -9.55 8.72
CA GLN A 26 -1.91 -10.24 9.98
C GLN A 26 -2.37 -9.42 11.18
N ILE A 27 -2.05 -8.12 11.22
CA ILE A 27 -2.52 -7.21 12.28
C ILE A 27 -4.05 -7.11 12.27
N LEU A 28 -4.67 -6.98 11.09
CA LEU A 28 -6.12 -6.97 10.94
C LEU A 28 -6.75 -8.22 11.53
N CYS A 29 -6.20 -9.40 11.20
CA CYS A 29 -6.75 -10.65 11.71
C CYS A 29 -6.62 -10.76 13.23
N MET A 30 -5.55 -10.23 13.83
CA MET A 30 -5.38 -10.20 15.30
C MET A 30 -6.41 -9.30 16.00
N ILE A 31 -6.81 -8.20 15.36
CA ILE A 31 -7.79 -7.25 15.93
C ILE A 31 -9.23 -7.72 15.69
N ALA A 32 -9.50 -8.34 14.55
CA ALA A 32 -10.85 -8.68 14.11
C ALA A 32 -11.29 -10.11 14.46
N MET A 33 -10.38 -10.98 14.92
CA MET A 33 -10.71 -12.35 15.28
C MET A 33 -11.59 -12.41 16.54
N SER A 34 -12.49 -13.40 16.59
CA SER A 34 -13.18 -13.72 17.84
C SER A 34 -12.18 -14.35 18.83
N PRO A 35 -12.46 -14.33 20.14
CA PRO A 35 -11.63 -15.01 21.11
C PRO A 35 -11.50 -16.51 20.75
N PRO A 36 -10.27 -17.04 20.61
CA PRO A 36 -10.07 -18.44 20.28
C PRO A 36 -10.50 -19.34 21.45
N SER A 37 -10.82 -20.60 21.17
CA SER A 37 -11.20 -21.58 22.19
C SER A 37 -10.10 -21.83 23.23
N ASP A 38 -8.85 -21.66 22.80
CA ASP A 38 -7.63 -21.81 23.58
C ASP A 38 -6.48 -21.05 22.88
N LEU A 39 -5.31 -20.99 23.51
CA LEU A 39 -4.13 -20.30 22.97
C LEU A 39 -3.25 -21.20 22.08
N SER A 40 -3.76 -22.35 21.61
CA SER A 40 -3.03 -23.18 20.65
C SER A 40 -2.89 -22.45 19.30
N ALA A 41 -1.82 -22.79 18.58
CA ALA A 41 -1.57 -22.21 17.26
C ALA A 41 -2.71 -22.50 16.28
N ASP A 42 -3.34 -23.67 16.38
CA ASP A 42 -4.43 -24.09 15.50
C ASP A 42 -5.72 -23.30 15.78
N SER A 43 -6.10 -23.13 17.05
CA SER A 43 -7.28 -22.34 17.43
C SER A 43 -7.15 -20.88 16.99
N ILE A 44 -5.97 -20.27 17.16
CA ILE A 44 -5.68 -18.92 16.67
C ILE A 44 -5.74 -18.85 15.14
N ARG A 45 -5.21 -19.87 14.44
CA ARG A 45 -5.20 -19.89 12.98
C ARG A 45 -6.62 -19.99 12.42
N ASP A 46 -7.48 -20.78 13.04
CA ASP A 46 -8.86 -20.95 12.61
C ASP A 46 -9.66 -19.65 12.69
N GLU A 47 -9.51 -18.90 13.78
CA GLU A 47 -10.17 -17.60 13.93
C GLU A 47 -9.66 -16.56 12.92
N LYS A 48 -8.35 -16.56 12.63
CA LYS A 48 -7.79 -15.72 11.56
C LYS A 48 -8.35 -16.08 10.18
N VAL A 49 -8.51 -17.38 9.88
CA VAL A 49 -9.09 -17.83 8.60
C VAL A 49 -10.55 -17.40 8.48
N LYS A 50 -11.34 -17.41 9.56
CA LYS A 50 -12.72 -16.90 9.56
C LYS A 50 -12.78 -15.41 9.21
N VAL A 51 -11.88 -14.60 9.76
CA VAL A 51 -11.75 -13.17 9.41
C VAL A 51 -11.49 -13.03 7.91
N LEU A 52 -10.48 -13.74 7.38
CA LEU A 52 -10.12 -13.67 5.97
C LEU A 52 -11.27 -14.05 5.04
N LYS A 53 -12.03 -15.11 5.39
CA LYS A 53 -13.21 -15.55 4.62
C LYS A 53 -14.35 -14.52 4.64
N SER A 54 -14.40 -13.67 5.65
CA SER A 54 -15.44 -12.64 5.82
C SER A 54 -15.10 -11.32 5.14
N LEU A 55 -13.86 -11.15 4.65
CA LEU A 55 -13.45 -9.94 3.94
C LEU A 55 -14.14 -9.84 2.58
N ARG A 56 -14.71 -8.66 2.30
CA ARG A 56 -15.24 -8.34 0.98
C ARG A 56 -14.10 -8.23 -0.02
N ARG A 57 -14.22 -8.97 -1.13
CA ARG A 57 -13.20 -8.96 -2.19
C ARG A 57 -13.17 -7.61 -2.88
N ILE A 58 -11.97 -7.06 -3.03
CA ILE A 58 -11.70 -5.92 -3.89
C ILE A 58 -11.36 -6.48 -5.27
N ASP A 59 -12.10 -6.07 -6.30
CA ASP A 59 -11.96 -6.54 -7.68
C ASP A 59 -11.87 -5.35 -8.66
N ARG A 60 -11.76 -5.64 -9.96
CA ARG A 60 -11.60 -4.60 -10.99
C ARG A 60 -12.77 -3.61 -11.05
N SER A 61 -13.97 -4.01 -10.62
CA SER A 61 -15.17 -3.17 -10.64
C SER A 61 -15.20 -2.16 -9.50
N ASN A 62 -14.67 -2.51 -8.33
CA ASN A 62 -14.76 -1.69 -7.11
C ASN A 62 -13.41 -1.09 -6.65
N VAL A 63 -12.28 -1.51 -7.24
CA VAL A 63 -10.94 -1.09 -6.80
C VAL A 63 -10.75 0.43 -6.81
N ARG A 64 -11.36 1.15 -7.75
CA ARG A 64 -11.23 2.63 -7.83
C ARG A 64 -11.95 3.36 -6.69
N GLU A 65 -12.99 2.76 -6.12
CA GLU A 65 -13.77 3.36 -5.04
C GLU A 65 -13.28 2.92 -3.66
N LYS A 66 -12.75 1.70 -3.56
CA LYS A 66 -12.32 1.08 -2.29
C LYS A 66 -10.84 1.27 -1.99
N THR A 67 -10.06 1.82 -2.92
CA THR A 67 -8.63 2.04 -2.73
C THR A 67 -8.22 3.43 -3.17
N VAL A 68 -7.27 4.03 -2.45
CA VAL A 68 -6.57 5.24 -2.85
C VAL A 68 -5.10 4.89 -2.98
N ARG A 69 -4.48 5.29 -4.09
CA ARG A 69 -3.04 5.11 -4.33
C ARG A 69 -2.39 6.49 -4.33
N GLY A 70 -1.32 6.62 -3.56
CA GLY A 70 -0.50 7.82 -3.51
C GLY A 70 0.91 7.51 -3.97
N GLN A 71 1.54 8.49 -4.61
CA GLN A 71 2.95 8.48 -4.97
C GLN A 71 3.55 9.78 -4.44
N TYR A 72 4.68 9.70 -3.73
CA TYR A 72 5.29 10.91 -3.18
C TYR A 72 6.01 11.70 -4.28
N THR A 73 5.83 13.01 -4.25
CA THR A 73 6.53 13.97 -5.10
C THR A 73 7.70 14.61 -4.35
N ALA A 74 8.54 15.37 -5.06
CA ALA A 74 9.62 16.10 -4.42
C ALA A 74 9.09 16.99 -3.29
N GLY A 75 9.84 17.06 -2.20
CA GLY A 75 9.40 17.74 -0.98
C GLY A 75 10.56 18.13 -0.07
N PHE A 76 10.23 18.54 1.14
CA PHE A 76 11.20 18.84 2.19
C PHE A 76 10.99 17.88 3.36
N ALA A 77 12.02 17.14 3.73
CA ALA A 77 12.03 16.29 4.91
C ALA A 77 13.13 16.79 5.86
N GLN A 78 12.76 17.11 7.11
CA GLN A 78 13.70 17.61 8.12
C GLN A 78 14.57 18.80 7.63
N GLY A 79 13.97 19.70 6.85
CA GLY A 79 14.66 20.88 6.29
C GLY A 79 15.56 20.61 5.08
N LYS A 80 15.70 19.35 4.63
CA LYS A 80 16.46 18.99 3.41
C LYS A 80 15.50 18.71 2.25
N LYS A 81 15.88 19.16 1.05
CA LYS A 81 15.14 18.84 -0.18
C LYS A 81 15.31 17.35 -0.49
N VAL A 82 14.20 16.65 -0.63
CA VAL A 82 14.16 15.24 -1.03
C VAL A 82 13.53 15.12 -2.42
N PRO A 83 14.13 14.31 -3.34
CA PRO A 83 13.59 14.10 -4.67
C PRO A 83 12.24 13.38 -4.62
N GLY A 84 11.42 13.54 -5.66
CA GLY A 84 10.19 12.76 -5.82
C GLY A 84 10.47 11.33 -6.25
N TYR A 85 9.50 10.43 -6.12
CA TYR A 85 9.66 9.01 -6.49
C TYR A 85 10.25 8.80 -7.90
N LEU A 86 9.83 9.60 -8.88
CA LEU A 86 10.29 9.53 -10.27
C LEU A 86 11.64 10.22 -10.52
N GLU A 87 12.14 10.96 -9.54
CA GLU A 87 13.37 11.76 -9.61
C GLU A 87 14.53 11.11 -8.83
N GLU A 88 14.27 9.97 -8.17
CA GLU A 88 15.29 9.13 -7.52
C GLU A 88 16.18 8.43 -8.57
N GLU A 89 17.44 8.14 -8.23
CA GLU A 89 18.38 7.47 -9.15
C GLU A 89 17.86 6.09 -9.59
N GLY A 90 17.59 5.95 -10.89
CA GLY A 90 16.99 4.76 -11.51
C GLY A 90 15.58 4.96 -12.06
N GLY A 91 14.97 6.14 -11.88
CA GLY A 91 13.62 6.44 -12.36
C GLY A 91 13.45 6.40 -13.87
N GLN A 92 12.72 5.42 -14.39
CA GLN A 92 12.21 5.46 -15.76
C GLN A 92 11.17 6.57 -15.89
N GLN A 93 11.47 7.61 -16.69
CA GLN A 93 10.49 8.58 -17.16
C GLN A 93 9.60 7.94 -18.23
N ASP A 94 8.85 6.89 -17.88
CA ASP A 94 7.97 6.27 -18.84
C ASP A 94 6.73 7.16 -19.06
N GLN A 95 6.55 7.61 -20.30
CA GLN A 95 5.64 8.67 -20.73
C GLN A 95 4.14 8.38 -20.55
N GLN A 96 3.75 7.31 -19.85
CA GLN A 96 2.34 6.96 -19.62
C GLN A 96 1.66 7.75 -18.49
N HIS A 97 2.39 8.59 -17.74
CA HIS A 97 1.87 9.30 -16.57
C HIS A 97 1.17 10.65 -16.84
N ARG A 98 0.81 10.97 -18.09
CA ARG A 98 0.22 12.28 -18.46
C ARG A 98 -1.22 12.51 -17.99
N ASN A 99 -1.91 11.49 -17.47
CA ASN A 99 -3.35 11.56 -17.17
C ASN A 99 -3.71 11.90 -15.71
N LEU A 100 -2.75 12.26 -14.85
CA LEU A 100 -3.00 12.54 -13.43
C LEU A 100 -2.69 13.98 -13.00
N ARG A 101 -2.49 14.92 -13.95
CA ARG A 101 -2.54 16.36 -13.61
C ARG A 101 -3.99 16.75 -13.33
N GLY A 102 -4.42 16.54 -12.09
CA GLY A 102 -5.57 17.24 -11.54
C GLY A 102 -5.31 18.73 -11.63
N ASP A 103 -6.10 19.40 -12.46
CA ASP A 103 -6.09 20.86 -12.61
C ASP A 103 -6.42 21.50 -11.25
N PRO A 104 -5.51 22.29 -10.64
CA PRO A 104 -5.75 22.95 -9.36
C PRO A 104 -6.88 23.99 -9.43
N ARG A 105 -7.42 24.32 -10.62
CA ARG A 105 -8.48 25.31 -10.80
C ARG A 105 -9.90 24.79 -10.64
N ARG A 106 -10.11 23.50 -10.33
CA ARG A 106 -11.46 22.91 -10.21
C ARG A 106 -12.14 22.97 -8.83
N TYR A 107 -11.53 23.62 -7.85
CA TYR A 107 -12.21 23.94 -6.59
C TYR A 107 -12.23 25.46 -6.38
N ARG A 108 -13.28 26.09 -6.91
CA ARG A 108 -13.77 27.39 -6.43
C ARG A 108 -15.28 27.46 -6.60
#